data_AF-A0A1H8KIA4-F1
#
_entry.id   AF-A0A1H8KIA4-F1
#
_cell.length_a   1.000
_cell.length_b   1.000
_cell.length_c   1.000
_cell.angle_alpha   90.00
_cell.angle_beta   90.00
_cell.angle_gamma   90.00
#
_symmetry.space_group_name_H-M   'P 1'
#
loop_
_entity.id
_entity.type
_entity.pdbx_description
1 polymer ?
#
loop_
_entity_poly.entity_id
_entity_poly.type
_entity_poly.pdbx_seq_one_letter_code
_entity_poly.pdbx_strand_id
1 'polypeptide(L)'
;MSISALNEHLAKLEELRLIHRVRVHDPRTHKRQATRYILGFEDGFPQEPTPETGHGFCGTEEEQRADPTPESGDRAISGFSPIPSPDFAQSHLRNPETNLVREPLSKPVKEEEDAQARDADFDRFFAELLSALGFAANATLPAWWQGWPARTHVRRWIDDLGLSQKRIIETATETRADHPNPPDGPKALDRFMERTAQRDAQATIANAKSQKSKRQRKRVDPPRLSDDEKAAFYAKMVNADGFLPVSAINNSIRDLMLVRNLVTPERLRMRGVR
;
A
#
# COMPACT_ATOMS: atom_id res chain seq x y z
N MET A 1 13.25 9.48 21.62
CA MET A 1 12.49 9.99 22.80
C MET A 1 11.24 9.14 22.97
N SER A 2 10.88 8.78 24.20
CA SER A 2 9.61 8.10 24.49
C SER A 2 8.43 9.05 24.33
N ILE A 3 7.25 8.53 23.97
CA ILE A 3 5.99 9.29 23.89
C ILE A 3 5.66 9.96 25.23
N SER A 4 6.04 9.33 26.35
CA SER A 4 5.86 9.88 27.69
C SER A 4 6.72 11.13 27.91
N ALA A 5 7.99 11.10 27.45
CA ALA A 5 8.91 12.24 27.56
C ALA A 5 8.46 13.41 26.68
N LEU A 6 7.92 13.13 25.48
CA LEU A 6 7.33 14.16 24.62
C LEU A 6 6.13 14.83 25.29
N ASN A 7 5.23 14.06 25.91
CA ASN A 7 4.07 14.62 26.61
C ASN A 7 4.46 15.45 27.83
N GLU A 8 5.52 15.06 28.55
CA GLU A 8 6.07 15.85 29.67
C GLU A 8 6.63 17.20 29.18
N HIS A 9 7.36 17.20 28.07
CA HIS A 9 7.86 18.45 27.46
C HIS A 9 6.73 19.34 26.96
N LEU A 10 5.70 18.78 26.32
CA LEU A 10 4.53 19.53 25.90
C LEU A 10 3.76 20.12 27.10
N ALA A 11 3.71 19.41 28.24
CA ALA A 11 3.10 19.93 29.45
C ALA A 11 3.90 21.12 30.02
N LYS A 12 5.23 21.05 30.05
CA LYS A 12 6.10 22.16 30.45
C LYS A 12 5.94 23.39 29.55
N LEU A 13 5.82 23.19 28.24
CA LEU A 13 5.58 24.28 27.29
C LEU A 13 4.20 24.94 27.48
N GLU A 14 3.20 24.16 27.87
CA GLU A 14 1.85 24.66 28.18
C GLU A 14 1.82 25.43 29.51
N GLU A 15 2.55 24.94 30.53
CA GLU A 15 2.75 25.62 31.81
C GLU A 15 3.48 26.96 31.65
N LEU A 16 4.51 27.00 30.80
CA LEU A 16 5.22 28.23 30.43
C LEU A 16 4.42 29.14 29.50
N ARG A 17 3.18 28.78 29.14
CA ARG A 17 2.32 29.52 28.20
C ARG A 17 2.99 29.83 26.86
N LEU A 18 3.84 28.91 26.39
CA LEU A 18 4.43 29.00 25.05
C LEU A 18 3.51 28.33 24.01
N ILE A 19 2.71 27.36 24.46
CA ILE A 19 1.73 26.66 23.64
C ILE A 19 0.40 26.50 24.38
N HIS A 20 -0.71 26.50 23.67
CA HIS A 20 -2.04 26.19 24.19
C HIS A 20 -2.65 25.04 23.40
N ARG A 21 -3.17 24.02 24.10
CA ARG A 21 -3.65 22.78 23.47
C ARG A 21 -5.17 22.71 23.43
N VAL A 22 -5.74 22.84 22.23
CA VAL A 22 -7.18 22.70 22.02
C VAL A 22 -7.51 21.26 21.62
N ARG A 23 -8.15 20.53 22.53
CA ARG A 23 -8.62 19.16 22.29
C ARG A 23 -10.12 19.20 21.99
N VAL A 24 -10.47 19.02 20.72
CA VAL A 24 -11.88 19.01 20.29
C VAL A 24 -12.36 17.58 20.12
N HIS A 25 -13.61 17.34 20.55
CA HIS A 25 -14.32 16.09 20.33
C HIS A 25 -15.56 16.39 19.47
N ASP A 26 -15.78 15.58 18.43
CA ASP A 26 -16.96 15.74 17.58
C ASP A 26 -18.20 15.21 18.32
N PRO A 27 -19.18 16.07 18.65
CA PRO A 27 -20.34 15.69 19.45
C PRO A 27 -21.29 14.73 18.72
N ARG A 28 -21.22 14.65 17.38
CA ARG A 28 -22.12 13.81 16.58
C ARG A 28 -21.54 12.43 16.32
N THR A 29 -20.23 12.34 16.13
CA THR A 29 -19.54 11.08 15.76
C THR A 29 -18.78 10.45 16.92
N HIS A 30 -18.72 11.14 18.06
CA HIS A 30 -17.92 10.78 19.24
C HIS A 30 -16.44 10.50 18.97
N LYS A 31 -15.90 11.00 17.85
CA LYS A 31 -14.48 10.85 17.51
C LYS A 31 -13.68 12.03 18.06
N ARG A 32 -12.48 11.73 18.58
CA ARG A 32 -11.50 12.76 18.96
C ARG A 32 -10.94 13.40 17.68
N GLN A 33 -11.02 14.72 17.58
CA GLN A 33 -10.40 15.47 16.50
C GLN A 33 -8.90 15.67 16.78
N ALA A 34 -8.15 16.06 15.75
CA ALA A 34 -6.74 16.40 15.89
C ALA A 34 -6.55 17.50 16.94
N THR A 35 -5.60 17.30 17.86
CA THR A 35 -5.25 18.31 18.87
C THR A 35 -4.57 19.48 18.15
N ARG A 36 -5.13 20.69 18.31
CA ARG A 36 -4.53 21.91 17.78
C ARG A 36 -3.62 22.53 18.82
N TYR A 37 -2.46 23.01 18.38
CA TYR A 37 -1.49 23.72 19.19
C TYR A 37 -1.50 25.17 18.72
N ILE A 38 -1.86 26.09 19.60
CA ILE A 38 -1.77 27.53 19.35
C ILE A 38 -0.49 28.01 20.01
N LEU A 39 0.37 28.67 19.25
CA LEU A 39 1.65 29.16 19.77
C LEU A 39 1.45 30.54 20.44
N GLY A 40 2.30 30.90 21.40
CA GLY A 40 2.17 32.13 22.19
C GLY A 40 2.18 33.44 21.37
N PHE A 41 2.58 33.40 20.11
CA PHE A 41 2.58 34.54 19.18
C PHE A 41 1.42 34.52 18.18
N GLU A 42 0.57 33.49 18.17
CA GLU A 42 -0.57 33.36 17.25
C GLU A 42 -1.83 34.02 17.81
N ASP A 43 -2.63 34.61 16.91
CA ASP A 43 -3.93 35.17 17.23
C ASP A 43 -4.86 34.08 17.78
N GLY A 44 -5.42 34.32 18.98
CA GLY A 44 -6.27 33.36 19.69
C GLY A 44 -5.58 32.60 20.83
N PHE A 45 -4.33 32.93 21.15
CA PHE A 45 -3.70 32.48 22.39
C PHE A 45 -4.35 33.16 23.61
N PRO A 46 -4.77 32.42 24.67
CA PRO A 46 -5.42 33.01 25.82
C PRO A 46 -4.42 33.86 26.63
N GLN A 47 -4.56 35.19 26.58
CA GLN A 47 -3.87 36.13 27.46
C GLN A 47 -4.73 36.40 28.70
N GLU A 48 -4.12 36.57 29.87
CA GLU A 48 -4.84 37.02 31.06
C GLU A 48 -5.47 38.41 30.82
N PRO A 49 -6.62 38.74 31.45
CA PRO A 49 -7.07 40.11 31.50
C PRO A 49 -5.97 40.94 32.19
N THR A 50 -5.44 41.93 31.47
CA THR A 50 -4.50 42.91 32.03
C THR A 50 -5.07 43.50 33.32
N PRO A 51 -4.31 43.57 34.41
CA PRO A 51 -4.75 44.29 35.60
C PRO A 51 -5.09 45.73 35.22
N GLU A 52 -6.28 46.15 35.60
CA GLU A 52 -6.84 47.49 35.45
C GLU A 52 -5.99 48.48 36.25
N THR A 53 -4.99 49.10 35.64
CA THR A 53 -4.34 50.33 36.14
C THR A 53 -3.80 51.13 34.96
N GLY A 54 -4.30 52.35 34.84
CA GLY A 54 -4.25 53.19 33.64
C GLY A 54 -2.87 53.71 33.23
N HIS A 55 -2.73 54.08 31.96
CA HIS A 55 -2.95 55.44 31.43
C HIS A 55 -2.79 55.34 29.89
N GLY A 56 -3.80 55.65 29.09
CA GLY A 56 -3.89 56.97 28.46
C GLY A 56 -3.90 56.81 26.94
N PHE A 57 -4.88 57.41 26.30
CA PHE A 57 -5.31 57.25 24.91
C PHE A 57 -4.31 57.74 23.85
N CYS A 58 -4.41 57.11 22.66
CA CYS A 58 -4.56 57.71 21.32
C CYS A 58 -3.51 58.70 20.77
N GLY A 59 -3.00 58.38 19.57
CA GLY A 59 -3.23 59.23 18.39
C GLY A 59 -2.23 60.33 18.06
N THR A 60 -1.60 60.14 16.89
CA THR A 60 -1.29 61.13 15.84
C THR A 60 -0.16 62.17 15.99
N GLU A 61 0.53 62.32 14.84
CA GLU A 61 1.33 63.46 14.32
C GLU A 61 2.89 63.40 14.39
N GLU A 62 3.45 63.06 13.22
CA GLU A 62 4.48 63.72 12.40
C GLU A 62 5.73 64.46 12.96
N GLU A 63 6.82 64.23 12.20
CA GLU A 63 8.05 65.02 12.02
C GLU A 63 9.12 65.05 13.13
N GLN A 64 10.25 64.35 12.88
CA GLN A 64 11.51 65.03 12.54
C GLN A 64 12.57 64.06 12.01
N ARG A 65 13.07 64.38 10.80
CA ARG A 65 14.32 63.87 10.24
C ARG A 65 15.50 64.42 11.04
N ALA A 66 16.39 63.56 11.52
CA ALA A 66 17.82 63.82 11.59
C ALA A 66 18.57 62.51 11.92
N ASP A 67 19.31 61.97 10.95
CA ASP A 67 20.55 61.28 11.28
C ASP A 67 21.64 62.35 11.43
N PRO A 68 22.44 62.27 12.51
CA PRO A 68 23.88 62.16 12.29
C PRO A 68 24.51 61.01 13.09
N THR A 69 25.60 60.55 12.50
CA THR A 69 26.43 59.36 12.72
C THR A 69 27.16 59.38 14.09
N PRO A 70 27.81 58.27 14.51
CA PRO A 70 28.03 57.85 15.90
C PRO A 70 29.18 58.59 16.59
N GLU A 71 29.07 58.73 17.91
CA GLU A 71 30.17 59.17 18.76
C GLU A 71 30.59 58.04 19.72
N SER A 72 31.86 57.67 19.62
CA SER A 72 32.55 56.74 20.50
C SER A 72 32.68 57.34 21.90
N GLY A 73 32.32 56.58 22.93
CA GLY A 73 32.52 56.95 24.31
C GLY A 73 32.58 55.72 25.20
N ASP A 74 33.79 55.20 25.39
CA ASP A 74 34.13 54.18 26.38
C ASP A 74 33.64 54.59 27.78
N ARG A 75 32.78 53.76 28.38
CA ARG A 75 32.82 53.55 29.84
C ARG A 75 32.26 52.19 30.23
N ALA A 76 33.19 51.24 30.34
CA ALA A 76 33.02 50.02 31.10
C ALA A 76 32.71 50.37 32.58
N ILE A 77 31.52 49.98 33.04
CA ILE A 77 31.18 49.89 34.46
C ILE A 77 30.35 48.63 34.70
N SER A 78 31.01 47.49 34.87
CA SER A 78 30.44 46.39 35.66
C SER A 78 31.55 45.40 35.99
N GLY A 79 32.02 45.42 37.24
CA GLY A 79 33.01 44.51 37.77
C GLY A 79 32.43 43.12 38.01
N PHE A 80 32.30 42.33 36.94
CA PHE A 80 32.12 40.88 37.05
C PHE A 80 33.27 40.19 36.32
N SER A 81 34.08 39.47 37.11
CA SER A 81 35.08 38.54 36.58
C SER A 81 34.40 37.53 35.64
N PRO A 82 35.07 37.12 34.55
CA PRO A 82 34.56 36.01 33.72
C PRO A 82 34.50 34.76 34.59
N ILE A 83 33.30 34.28 34.87
CA ILE A 83 33.10 32.96 35.45
C ILE A 83 33.61 31.98 34.39
N PRO A 84 34.66 31.17 34.66
CA PRO A 84 35.07 30.15 33.71
C PRO A 84 33.89 29.21 33.49
N SER A 85 33.61 28.89 32.22
CA SER A 85 32.56 27.96 31.84
C SER A 85 32.65 26.67 32.67
N PRO A 86 31.54 26.12 33.18
CA PRO A 86 31.59 24.86 33.90
C PRO A 86 32.02 23.76 32.92
N ASP A 87 33.13 23.09 33.22
CA ASP A 87 33.51 21.83 32.59
C ASP A 87 32.36 20.83 32.79
N PHE A 88 31.64 20.51 31.72
CA PHE A 88 30.70 19.39 31.73
C PHE A 88 31.51 18.08 31.64
N ALA A 89 31.91 17.59 32.81
CA ALA A 89 32.33 16.21 32.99
C ALA A 89 31.18 15.26 32.60
N GLN A 90 31.56 14.13 32.01
CA GLN A 90 30.70 13.13 31.38
C GLN A 90 29.52 12.68 32.27
N SER A 91 28.34 12.55 31.64
CA SER A 91 27.28 11.62 32.03
C SER A 91 26.73 11.75 33.46
N HIS A 92 25.71 12.60 33.64
CA HIS A 92 24.75 12.45 34.73
C HIS A 92 23.38 12.03 34.16
N LEU A 93 23.34 10.87 33.51
CA LEU A 93 22.08 10.17 33.32
C LEU A 93 21.64 9.67 34.70
N ARG A 94 20.57 10.27 35.24
CA ARG A 94 19.78 9.68 36.32
C ARG A 94 19.33 8.30 35.88
N ASN A 95 19.68 7.26 36.64
CA ASN A 95 19.07 5.95 36.50
C ASN A 95 17.56 6.10 36.77
N PRO A 96 16.66 5.84 35.80
CA PRO A 96 15.25 5.70 36.12
C PRO A 96 15.07 4.40 36.91
N GLU A 97 14.40 4.50 38.05
CA GLU A 97 13.95 3.34 38.82
C GLU A 97 12.95 2.52 38.00
N THR A 98 13.44 1.51 37.31
CA THR A 98 12.64 0.37 36.86
C THR A 98 13.11 -0.83 37.64
N ASN A 99 12.26 -1.30 38.56
CA ASN A 99 12.46 -2.52 39.33
C ASN A 99 12.99 -3.66 38.43
N LEU A 100 14.16 -4.20 38.79
CA LEU A 100 14.69 -5.44 38.26
C LEU A 100 13.88 -6.62 38.82
N VAL A 101 12.64 -6.80 38.36
CA VAL A 101 12.03 -8.13 38.40
C VAL A 101 12.65 -8.90 37.24
N ARG A 102 13.64 -9.73 37.58
CA ARG A 102 14.09 -10.86 36.77
C ARG A 102 12.89 -11.79 36.55
N GLU A 103 12.19 -11.62 35.45
CA GLU A 103 11.52 -12.75 34.82
C GLU A 103 12.60 -13.63 34.17
N PRO A 104 12.54 -14.96 34.33
CA PRO A 104 13.54 -15.85 33.77
C PRO A 104 13.52 -15.77 32.24
N LEU A 105 14.72 -15.54 31.70
CA LEU A 105 15.12 -15.58 30.30
C LEU A 105 14.31 -16.61 29.48
N SER A 106 13.31 -16.17 28.74
CA SER A 106 12.84 -16.89 27.56
C SER A 106 13.73 -16.46 26.40
N LYS A 107 14.35 -17.45 25.74
CA LYS A 107 15.37 -17.34 24.67
C LYS A 107 15.08 -16.18 23.70
N PRO A 108 16.10 -15.48 23.16
CA PRO A 108 15.88 -14.50 22.11
C PRO A 108 15.14 -15.20 20.96
N VAL A 109 13.91 -14.75 20.71
CA VAL A 109 13.19 -15.13 19.51
C VAL A 109 14.02 -14.61 18.33
N LYS A 110 14.20 -15.47 17.33
CA LYS A 110 15.08 -15.31 16.15
C LYS A 110 14.62 -14.22 15.17
N GLU A 111 14.04 -13.12 15.64
CA GLU A 111 13.41 -12.11 14.78
C GLU A 111 14.37 -11.02 14.28
N GLU A 112 15.44 -10.73 15.03
CA GLU A 112 16.41 -9.69 14.63
C GLU A 112 17.30 -10.15 13.46
N GLU A 113 17.67 -11.43 13.44
CA GLU A 113 18.42 -12.05 12.33
C GLU A 113 17.57 -12.12 11.04
N ASP A 114 16.27 -12.38 11.18
CA ASP A 114 15.32 -12.39 10.06
C ASP A 114 15.08 -11.00 9.45
N ALA A 115 15.10 -9.93 10.27
CA ALA A 115 14.98 -8.56 9.77
C ALA A 115 16.21 -8.14 8.98
N GLN A 116 17.40 -8.46 9.48
CA GLN A 116 18.66 -8.17 8.80
C GLN A 116 18.83 -8.98 7.51
N ALA A 117 18.41 -10.24 7.50
CA ALA A 117 18.39 -11.08 6.31
C ALA A 117 17.47 -10.49 5.22
N ARG A 118 16.28 -9.99 5.58
CA ARG A 118 15.34 -9.37 4.65
C ARG A 118 15.88 -8.08 4.01
N ASP A 119 16.59 -7.25 4.76
CA ASP A 119 17.20 -6.03 4.19
C ASP A 119 18.38 -6.38 3.25
N ALA A 120 19.19 -7.38 3.61
CA ALA A 120 20.26 -7.88 2.73
C ALA A 120 19.72 -8.48 1.42
N ASP A 121 18.62 -9.24 1.51
CA ASP A 121 17.92 -9.78 0.35
C ASP A 121 17.38 -8.67 -0.57
N PHE A 122 16.84 -7.59 0.02
CA PHE A 122 16.37 -6.45 -0.75
C PHE A 122 17.50 -5.71 -1.45
N ASP A 123 18.63 -5.46 -0.79
CA ASP A 123 19.78 -4.79 -1.41
C ASP A 123 20.35 -5.63 -2.57
N ARG A 124 20.40 -6.96 -2.42
CA ARG A 124 20.77 -7.86 -3.53
C ARG A 124 19.81 -7.75 -4.71
N PHE A 125 18.51 -7.77 -4.44
CA PHE A 125 17.47 -7.58 -5.45
C PHE A 125 17.59 -6.21 -6.13
N PHE A 126 17.82 -5.14 -5.37
CA PHE A 126 17.95 -3.78 -5.91
C PHE A 126 19.18 -3.67 -6.83
N ALA A 127 20.30 -4.32 -6.48
CA ALA A 127 21.47 -4.40 -7.35
C ALA A 127 21.19 -5.17 -8.65
N GLU A 128 20.42 -6.26 -8.58
CA GLU A 128 19.99 -7.02 -9.76
C GLU A 128 19.07 -6.20 -10.67
N LEU A 129 18.14 -5.43 -10.09
CA LEU A 129 17.31 -4.48 -10.83
C LEU A 129 18.15 -3.42 -11.55
N LEU A 130 19.15 -2.84 -10.88
CA LEU A 130 20.04 -1.86 -11.49
C LEU A 130 20.85 -2.46 -12.65
N SER A 131 21.34 -3.69 -12.48
CA SER A 131 22.02 -4.44 -13.54
C SER A 131 21.10 -4.67 -14.74
N ALA A 132 19.85 -5.07 -14.51
CA ALA A 132 18.84 -5.26 -15.55
C ALA A 132 18.50 -3.97 -16.31
N LEU A 133 18.63 -2.81 -15.65
CA LEU A 133 18.47 -1.49 -16.27
C LEU A 133 19.70 -1.02 -17.04
N GLY A 134 20.79 -1.77 -17.01
CA GLY A 134 22.04 -1.47 -17.72
C GLY A 134 23.01 -0.60 -16.92
N PHE A 135 22.81 -0.43 -15.61
CA PHE A 135 23.80 0.23 -14.76
C PHE A 135 24.92 -0.75 -14.41
N ALA A 136 26.18 -0.35 -14.63
CA ALA A 136 27.32 -1.15 -14.21
C ALA A 136 27.40 -1.20 -12.67
N ALA A 137 27.79 -2.35 -12.12
CA ALA A 137 27.81 -2.63 -10.68
C ALA A 137 28.68 -1.65 -9.85
N ASN A 138 29.60 -0.95 -10.51
CA ASN A 138 30.55 0.01 -9.94
C ASN A 138 30.46 1.41 -10.56
N ALA A 139 29.46 1.68 -11.41
CA ALA A 139 29.27 3.01 -11.98
C ALA A 139 28.63 3.96 -10.97
N THR A 140 28.96 5.25 -11.08
CA THR A 140 28.25 6.31 -10.35
C THR A 140 26.81 6.33 -10.83
N LEU A 141 25.90 5.83 -9.98
CA LEU A 141 24.47 5.86 -10.25
C LEU A 141 24.01 7.32 -10.35
N PRO A 142 23.02 7.64 -11.19
CA PRO A 142 22.39 8.94 -11.15
C PRO A 142 21.75 9.23 -9.78
N ALA A 143 21.67 10.51 -9.38
CA ALA A 143 21.19 10.92 -8.05
C ALA A 143 19.81 10.35 -7.67
N TRP A 144 18.91 10.20 -8.64
CA TRP A 144 17.56 9.66 -8.47
C TRP A 144 17.48 8.14 -8.26
N TRP A 145 18.57 7.41 -8.52
CA TRP A 145 18.72 5.99 -8.19
C TRP A 145 19.50 5.78 -6.87
N GLN A 146 20.02 6.85 -6.28
CA GLN A 146 20.80 6.78 -5.05
C GLN A 146 19.93 6.89 -3.79
N GLY A 147 20.43 6.32 -2.70
CA GLY A 147 19.89 6.51 -1.36
C GLY A 147 18.59 5.76 -1.06
N TRP A 148 17.92 6.19 0.00
CA TRP A 148 16.68 5.61 0.49
C TRP A 148 15.44 5.92 -0.39
N PRO A 149 15.30 7.11 -1.01
CA PRO A 149 14.11 7.41 -1.83
C PRO A 149 13.89 6.43 -2.98
N ALA A 150 14.96 6.04 -3.69
CA ALA A 150 14.87 5.08 -4.78
C ALA A 150 14.43 3.69 -4.30
N ARG A 151 15.02 3.23 -3.18
CA ARG A 151 14.67 1.95 -2.55
C ARG A 151 13.21 1.92 -2.10
N THR A 152 12.74 2.97 -1.44
CA THR A 152 11.34 3.10 -1.01
C THR A 152 10.38 3.09 -2.19
N HIS A 153 10.76 3.72 -3.30
CA HIS A 153 9.94 3.70 -4.52
C HIS A 153 9.81 2.29 -5.10
N VAL A 154 10.89 1.52 -5.17
CA VAL A 154 10.84 0.12 -5.62
C VAL A 154 10.04 -0.76 -4.65
N ARG A 155 10.14 -0.52 -3.33
CA ARG A 155 9.32 -1.22 -2.32
C ARG A 155 7.82 -1.01 -2.56
N ARG A 156 7.40 0.19 -2.97
CA ARG A 156 5.99 0.46 -3.33
C ARG A 156 5.48 -0.39 -4.48
N TRP A 157 6.32 -0.80 -5.45
CA TRP A 157 5.85 -1.73 -6.48
C TRP A 157 5.53 -3.12 -5.91
N ILE A 158 6.25 -3.53 -4.88
CA ILE A 158 5.99 -4.81 -4.20
C ILE A 158 4.74 -4.67 -3.32
N ASP A 159 4.68 -3.62 -2.50
CA ASP A 159 3.63 -3.45 -1.50
C ASP A 159 2.29 -2.99 -2.11
N ASP A 160 2.32 -2.00 -3.01
CA ASP A 160 1.11 -1.37 -3.57
C ASP A 160 0.59 -2.11 -4.81
N LEU A 161 1.49 -2.53 -5.71
CA LEU A 161 1.12 -3.23 -6.96
C LEU A 161 1.11 -4.76 -6.80
N GLY A 162 1.62 -5.30 -5.68
CA GLY A 162 1.70 -6.74 -5.44
C GLY A 162 2.66 -7.48 -6.38
N LEU A 163 3.62 -6.77 -7.00
CA LEU A 163 4.55 -7.37 -7.94
C LEU A 163 5.66 -8.14 -7.21
N SER A 164 5.93 -9.36 -7.67
CA SER A 164 7.10 -10.10 -7.18
C SER A 164 8.41 -9.49 -7.69
N GLN A 165 9.48 -9.59 -6.90
CA GLN A 165 10.83 -9.12 -7.28
C GLN A 165 11.28 -9.62 -8.67
N LYS A 166 11.06 -10.91 -8.96
CA LYS A 166 11.38 -11.51 -10.26
C LYS A 166 10.63 -10.84 -11.40
N ARG A 167 9.34 -10.55 -11.21
CA ARG A 167 8.49 -9.92 -12.20
C ARG A 167 8.89 -8.47 -12.47
N ILE A 168 9.37 -7.76 -11.43
CA ILE A 168 9.92 -6.41 -11.55
C ILE A 168 11.19 -6.45 -12.41
N ILE A 169 12.12 -7.39 -12.16
CA ILE A 169 13.35 -7.53 -12.97
C ILE A 169 13.03 -7.89 -14.43
N GLU A 170 12.10 -8.82 -14.66
CA GLU A 170 11.66 -9.20 -16.00
C GLU A 170 11.07 -7.99 -16.73
N THR A 171 10.14 -7.27 -16.10
CA THR A 171 9.54 -6.06 -16.68
C THR A 171 10.61 -5.01 -16.96
N ALA A 172 11.56 -4.79 -16.05
CA ALA A 172 12.65 -3.84 -16.25
C ALA A 172 13.50 -4.22 -17.47
N THR A 173 13.83 -5.51 -17.62
CA THR A 173 14.56 -6.06 -18.76
C THR A 173 13.78 -5.88 -20.07
N GLU A 174 12.47 -6.19 -20.07
CA GLU A 174 11.58 -5.95 -21.21
C GLU A 174 11.57 -4.46 -21.61
N THR A 175 11.51 -3.54 -20.64
CA THR A 175 11.56 -2.11 -20.96
C THR A 175 12.85 -1.69 -21.65
N ARG A 176 13.97 -2.39 -21.42
CA ARG A 176 15.26 -2.07 -22.06
C ARG A 176 15.31 -2.51 -23.52
N ALA A 177 14.51 -3.51 -23.90
CA ALA A 177 14.35 -3.88 -25.31
C ALA A 177 13.70 -2.74 -26.12
N ASP A 178 12.70 -2.06 -25.53
CA ASP A 178 12.00 -0.96 -26.17
C ASP A 178 12.71 0.41 -25.99
N HIS A 179 13.42 0.58 -24.87
CA HIS A 179 14.08 1.82 -24.50
C HIS A 179 15.53 1.55 -24.07
N PRO A 180 16.53 1.69 -24.98
CA PRO A 180 17.91 1.31 -24.69
C PRO A 180 18.61 2.24 -23.68
N ASN A 181 18.18 3.51 -23.57
CA ASN A 181 18.80 4.47 -22.66
C ASN A 181 18.29 4.27 -21.22
N PRO A 182 19.17 4.15 -20.21
CA PRO A 182 18.79 3.88 -18.83
C PRO A 182 17.82 4.95 -18.29
N PRO A 183 16.84 4.56 -17.47
CA PRO A 183 15.81 5.49 -17.01
C PRO A 183 16.36 6.54 -16.04
N ASP A 184 15.80 7.75 -16.13
CA ASP A 184 16.04 8.89 -15.22
C ASP A 184 15.52 8.67 -13.79
N GLY A 185 15.16 7.44 -13.42
CA GLY A 185 14.76 7.11 -12.06
C GLY A 185 13.73 6.00 -12.00
N PRO A 186 13.46 5.47 -10.80
CA PRO A 186 12.47 4.41 -10.61
C PRO A 186 11.10 4.84 -11.12
N LYS A 187 10.69 6.10 -10.91
CA LYS A 187 9.41 6.65 -11.38
C LYS A 187 9.16 6.47 -12.88
N ALA A 188 10.20 6.46 -13.73
CA ALA A 188 10.04 6.24 -15.16
C ALA A 188 9.48 4.83 -15.48
N LEU A 189 9.67 3.88 -14.58
CA LEU A 189 9.19 2.50 -14.71
C LEU A 189 7.77 2.29 -14.18
N ASP A 190 7.20 3.25 -13.43
CA ASP A 190 5.89 3.10 -12.77
C ASP A 190 4.80 2.64 -13.75
N ARG A 191 4.72 3.29 -14.92
CA ARG A 191 3.71 2.97 -15.93
C ARG A 191 3.88 1.56 -16.51
N PHE A 192 5.12 1.06 -16.58
CA PHE A 192 5.39 -0.31 -17.01
C PHE A 192 4.99 -1.30 -15.93
N MET A 193 5.35 -1.02 -14.67
CA MET A 193 5.00 -1.85 -13.52
C MET A 193 3.48 -1.94 -13.34
N GLU A 194 2.75 -0.82 -13.42
CA GLU A 194 1.28 -0.79 -13.39
C GLU A 194 0.67 -1.65 -14.50
N ARG A 195 1.20 -1.55 -15.73
CA ARG A 195 0.70 -2.32 -16.86
C ARG A 195 0.97 -3.82 -16.69
N THR A 196 2.13 -4.18 -16.15
CA THR A 196 2.44 -5.57 -15.82
C THR A 196 1.50 -6.10 -14.74
N ALA A 197 1.30 -5.35 -13.65
CA ALA A 197 0.38 -5.72 -12.59
C ALA A 197 -1.06 -5.90 -13.11
N GLN A 198 -1.53 -5.01 -13.99
CA GLN A 198 -2.83 -5.14 -14.65
C GLN A 198 -2.92 -6.39 -15.52
N ARG A 199 -1.88 -6.74 -16.28
CA ARG A 199 -1.85 -7.96 -17.09
C ARG A 199 -1.87 -9.22 -16.24
N ASP A 200 -1.10 -9.25 -15.15
CA ASP A 200 -1.06 -10.38 -14.24
C ASP A 200 -2.42 -10.54 -13.52
N ALA A 201 -3.06 -9.44 -13.13
CA ALA A 201 -4.43 -9.43 -12.61
C ALA A 201 -5.45 -9.92 -13.64
N GLN A 202 -5.35 -9.49 -14.90
CA GLN A 202 -6.23 -9.98 -15.97
C GLN A 202 -6.01 -11.47 -16.26
N ALA A 203 -4.77 -11.93 -16.26
CA ALA A 203 -4.42 -13.34 -16.46
C ALA A 203 -4.94 -14.22 -15.32
N THR A 204 -4.84 -13.78 -14.06
CA THR A 204 -5.41 -14.50 -12.93
C THR A 204 -6.94 -14.57 -13.00
N ILE A 205 -7.62 -13.47 -13.40
CA ILE A 205 -9.07 -13.47 -13.60
C ILE A 205 -9.47 -14.40 -14.76
N ALA A 206 -8.75 -14.36 -15.89
CA ALA A 206 -9.01 -15.21 -17.05
C ALA A 206 -8.82 -16.70 -16.70
N ASN A 207 -7.75 -17.03 -15.98
CA ASN A 207 -7.51 -18.38 -15.47
C ASN A 207 -8.57 -18.82 -14.46
N ALA A 208 -9.02 -17.94 -13.56
CA ALA A 208 -10.11 -18.26 -12.64
C ALA A 208 -11.43 -18.54 -13.38
N LYS A 209 -11.73 -17.78 -14.44
CA LYS A 209 -12.91 -18.02 -15.30
C LYS A 209 -12.81 -19.34 -16.07
N SER A 210 -11.65 -19.65 -16.65
CA SER A 210 -11.42 -20.91 -17.35
C SER A 210 -11.42 -22.14 -16.42
N GLN A 211 -10.92 -21.99 -15.20
CA GLN A 211 -11.01 -22.99 -14.15
C GLN A 211 -12.45 -23.22 -13.68
N LYS A 212 -13.25 -22.15 -13.54
CA LYS A 212 -14.69 -22.25 -13.20
C LYS A 212 -15.46 -22.97 -14.30
N SER A 213 -15.23 -22.65 -15.58
CA SER A 213 -15.88 -23.35 -16.68
C SER A 213 -15.45 -24.83 -16.77
N LYS A 214 -14.17 -25.14 -16.52
CA LYS A 214 -13.65 -26.51 -16.45
C LYS A 214 -14.21 -27.29 -15.25
N ARG A 215 -14.39 -26.65 -14.10
CA ARG A 215 -15.06 -27.24 -12.92
C ARG A 215 -16.55 -27.46 -13.14
N GLN A 216 -17.24 -26.56 -13.85
CA GLN A 216 -18.62 -26.79 -14.30
C GLN A 216 -18.72 -28.03 -15.19
N ARG A 217 -17.76 -28.24 -16.10
CA ARG A 217 -17.66 -29.46 -16.91
C ARG A 217 -17.26 -30.72 -16.13
N LYS A 218 -16.68 -30.58 -14.93
CA LYS A 218 -16.24 -31.70 -14.07
C LYS A 218 -17.23 -32.04 -12.94
N ARG A 219 -18.28 -31.23 -12.71
CA ARG A 219 -19.47 -31.77 -12.05
C ARG A 219 -19.95 -32.91 -12.93
N VAL A 220 -19.99 -34.11 -12.35
CA VAL A 220 -20.39 -35.34 -13.03
C VAL A 220 -21.73 -35.06 -13.70
N ASP A 221 -21.70 -34.81 -15.01
CA ASP A 221 -22.90 -34.94 -15.82
C ASP A 221 -23.41 -36.36 -15.54
N PRO A 222 -24.71 -36.55 -15.21
CA PRO A 222 -25.27 -37.90 -15.15
C PRO A 222 -24.87 -38.61 -16.46
N PRO A 223 -24.51 -39.91 -16.43
CA PRO A 223 -23.94 -40.60 -17.58
C PRO A 223 -24.82 -40.32 -18.79
N ARG A 224 -24.31 -39.49 -19.71
CA ARG A 224 -25.02 -39.17 -20.93
C ARG A 224 -25.05 -40.49 -21.69
N LEU A 225 -26.22 -41.13 -21.73
CA LEU A 225 -26.45 -42.28 -22.61
C LEU A 225 -25.81 -41.96 -23.96
N SER A 226 -24.96 -42.86 -24.45
CA SER A 226 -24.33 -42.72 -25.76
C SER A 226 -25.41 -42.48 -26.81
N ASP A 227 -25.09 -41.75 -27.88
CA ASP A 227 -26.06 -41.54 -28.96
C ASP A 227 -26.48 -42.87 -29.59
N ASP A 228 -25.62 -43.89 -29.52
CA ASP A 228 -25.94 -45.28 -29.87
C ASP A 228 -27.00 -45.89 -28.93
N GLU A 229 -26.84 -45.68 -27.62
CA GLU A 229 -27.76 -46.21 -26.59
C GLU A 229 -29.12 -45.52 -26.66
N LYS A 230 -29.15 -44.20 -26.88
CA LYS A 230 -30.39 -43.45 -27.11
C LYS A 230 -31.10 -43.95 -28.36
N ALA A 231 -30.38 -44.11 -29.48
CA ALA A 231 -30.95 -44.60 -30.72
C ALA A 231 -31.53 -46.02 -30.55
N ALA A 232 -30.81 -46.92 -29.87
CA ALA A 232 -31.29 -48.27 -29.58
C ALA A 232 -32.54 -48.28 -28.68
N PHE A 233 -32.58 -47.43 -27.66
CA PHE A 233 -33.74 -47.32 -26.76
C PHE A 233 -35.01 -46.90 -27.51
N TYR A 234 -34.92 -45.84 -28.32
CA TYR A 234 -36.07 -45.37 -29.09
C TYR A 234 -36.43 -46.30 -30.25
N ALA A 235 -35.44 -46.93 -30.91
CA ALA A 235 -35.70 -47.93 -31.93
C ALA A 235 -36.48 -49.13 -31.39
N LYS A 236 -36.16 -49.59 -30.17
CA LYS A 236 -36.91 -50.64 -29.48
C LYS A 236 -38.37 -50.24 -29.27
N MET A 237 -38.65 -48.99 -28.92
CA MET A 237 -40.00 -48.48 -28.72
C MET A 237 -40.79 -48.33 -30.04
N VAL A 238 -40.13 -47.90 -31.13
CA VAL A 238 -40.75 -47.78 -32.46
C VAL A 238 -41.05 -49.14 -33.09
N ASN A 239 -40.15 -50.09 -32.89
CA ASN A 239 -40.30 -51.45 -33.40
C ASN A 239 -41.35 -52.24 -32.60
N ALA A 240 -41.46 -52.01 -31.29
CA ALA A 240 -42.55 -52.53 -30.47
C ALA A 240 -43.91 -51.96 -30.91
N ASP A 241 -44.97 -52.75 -30.81
CA ASP A 241 -46.36 -52.34 -31.13
C ASP A 241 -47.05 -51.55 -30.01
N GLY A 242 -46.27 -50.97 -29.10
CA GLY A 242 -46.76 -50.17 -27.98
C GLY A 242 -47.11 -48.72 -28.34
N PHE A 243 -47.68 -48.02 -27.36
CA PHE A 243 -47.98 -46.60 -27.48
C PHE A 243 -46.70 -45.76 -27.59
N LEU A 244 -46.64 -44.90 -28.61
CA LEU A 244 -45.54 -43.97 -28.85
C LEU A 244 -46.05 -42.52 -28.75
N PRO A 245 -45.60 -41.73 -27.77
CA PRO A 245 -46.01 -40.32 -27.65
C PRO A 245 -45.50 -39.51 -28.85
N VAL A 246 -46.33 -38.59 -29.36
CA VAL A 246 -46.03 -37.79 -30.56
C VAL A 246 -44.77 -36.91 -30.41
N SER A 247 -44.44 -36.47 -29.19
CA SER A 247 -43.25 -35.69 -28.88
C SER A 247 -42.03 -36.51 -28.45
N ALA A 248 -42.14 -37.85 -28.42
CA ALA A 248 -41.09 -38.71 -27.89
C ALA A 248 -39.84 -38.77 -28.78
N ILE A 249 -39.99 -38.56 -30.09
CA ILE A 249 -38.90 -38.67 -31.07
C ILE A 249 -38.60 -37.31 -31.66
N ASN A 250 -37.42 -36.78 -31.31
CA ASN A 250 -36.87 -35.58 -31.93
C ASN A 250 -36.20 -35.92 -33.28
N ASN A 251 -36.11 -34.96 -34.20
CA ASN A 251 -35.50 -35.12 -35.54
C ASN A 251 -34.06 -35.66 -35.43
N SER A 252 -33.29 -35.17 -34.47
CA SER A 252 -31.93 -35.67 -34.21
C SER A 252 -31.92 -37.17 -33.85
N ILE A 253 -32.85 -37.64 -33.01
CA ILE A 253 -32.93 -39.06 -32.63
C ILE A 253 -33.40 -39.91 -33.81
N ARG A 254 -34.31 -39.38 -34.63
CA ARG A 254 -34.73 -40.02 -35.89
C ARG A 254 -33.55 -40.27 -36.82
N ASP A 255 -32.75 -39.23 -37.06
CA ASP A 255 -31.57 -39.33 -37.93
C ASP A 255 -30.56 -40.32 -37.34
N LEU A 256 -30.36 -40.31 -36.02
CA LEU A 256 -29.49 -41.27 -35.34
C LEU A 256 -29.96 -42.73 -35.48
N MET A 257 -31.27 -42.98 -35.49
CA MET A 257 -31.84 -44.32 -35.72
C MET A 257 -31.71 -44.76 -37.19
N LEU A 258 -31.90 -43.84 -38.14
CA LEU A 258 -31.78 -44.10 -39.58
C LEU A 258 -30.34 -44.35 -39.99
N VAL A 259 -29.39 -43.51 -39.54
CA VAL A 259 -27.95 -43.67 -39.84
C VAL A 259 -27.42 -45.01 -39.32
N ARG A 260 -27.97 -45.51 -38.21
CA ARG A 260 -27.60 -46.81 -37.61
C ARG A 260 -28.41 -47.99 -38.14
N ASN A 261 -29.32 -47.76 -39.10
CA ASN A 261 -30.21 -48.77 -39.68
C ASN A 261 -31.04 -49.56 -38.66
N LEU A 262 -31.39 -48.95 -37.52
CA LEU A 262 -32.15 -49.62 -36.45
C LEU A 262 -33.67 -49.61 -36.69
N VAL A 263 -34.14 -48.72 -37.58
CA VAL A 263 -35.53 -48.53 -37.94
C VAL A 263 -35.62 -48.14 -39.42
N THR A 264 -36.66 -48.60 -40.12
CA THR A 264 -36.93 -48.21 -41.50
C THR A 264 -37.76 -46.92 -41.58
N PRO A 265 -37.55 -46.08 -42.61
CA PRO A 265 -38.32 -44.85 -42.78
C PRO A 265 -39.83 -45.11 -42.93
N GLU A 266 -40.22 -46.26 -43.50
CA GLU A 266 -41.62 -46.69 -43.60
C GLU A 266 -42.23 -46.96 -42.22
N ARG A 267 -41.47 -47.59 -41.30
CA ARG A 267 -41.94 -47.88 -39.94
C ARG A 267 -42.16 -46.60 -39.13
N LEU A 268 -41.30 -45.60 -39.30
CA LEU A 268 -41.47 -44.28 -38.68
C LEU A 268 -42.72 -43.56 -39.20
N ARG A 269 -42.97 -43.62 -40.52
CA ARG A 269 -44.18 -43.04 -41.14
C ARG A 269 -45.46 -43.72 -40.65
N MET A 270 -45.46 -45.06 -40.53
CA MET A 270 -46.60 -45.81 -39.97
C MET A 270 -46.90 -45.42 -38.51
N ARG A 271 -45.87 -45.00 -37.76
CA ARG A 271 -45.99 -44.53 -36.38
C ARG A 271 -46.30 -43.03 -36.25
N GLY A 272 -46.53 -42.33 -37.35
CA GLY A 272 -46.87 -40.90 -37.35
C GLY A 272 -45.68 -39.97 -37.10
N VAL A 273 -44.45 -40.48 -37.22
CA VAL A 273 -43.21 -39.70 -37.03
C VAL A 273 -42.77 -39.16 -38.39
N ARG A 274 -42.80 -37.83 -38.56
CA ARG A 274 -42.50 -37.12 -39.83
C ARG A 274 -41.11 -36.53 -39.87
#